data_AF-A0A2T1K8Q6-F1
#
_entry.id   AF-A0A2T1K8Q6-F1
#
_cell.length_a   1.000
_cell.length_b   1.000
_cell.length_c   1.000
_cell.angle_alpha   90.00
_cell.angle_beta   90.00
_cell.angle_gamma   90.00
#
_symmetry.space_group_name_H-M   'P 1'
#
loop_
_entity.id
_entity.type
_entity.pdbx_description
1 polymer ?
#
loop_
_entity_poly.entity_id
_entity_poly.type
_entity_poly.pdbx_seq_one_letter_code
_entity_poly.pdbx_strand_id
1 'polypeptide(L)'
;MSRWFIIGFLAICGAGGNALAGDSMHKIRSTDIIRVEAASNKRDTYVTLRVHNSVPLKYWVNCDYYDHSSQIIASTNHVLLERVPTWRVKAKANNIYFALCYVPGGN
;
A
#
# COMPACT_ATOMS: atom_id res chain seq x y z
N MET A 1 49.07 48.14 -8.84
CA MET A 1 48.23 47.31 -7.93
C MET A 1 47.69 46.13 -8.73
N SER A 2 48.16 44.93 -8.39
CA SER A 2 47.90 43.68 -9.12
C SER A 2 46.45 43.23 -8.90
N ARG A 3 45.70 43.02 -9.99
CA ARG A 3 44.32 42.52 -9.96
C ARG A 3 44.35 41.00 -9.96
N TRP A 4 43.90 40.41 -8.87
CA TRP A 4 43.77 38.96 -8.72
C TRP A 4 42.55 38.47 -9.49
N PHE A 5 42.80 37.63 -10.50
CA PHE A 5 41.81 36.75 -11.10
C PHE A 5 41.55 35.60 -10.12
N ILE A 6 40.33 35.50 -9.58
CA ILE A 6 39.86 34.24 -8.97
C ILE A 6 38.76 33.72 -9.88
N ILE A 7 39.13 32.68 -10.62
CA ILE A 7 38.27 31.86 -11.48
C ILE A 7 37.30 31.13 -10.54
N GLY A 8 36.02 31.52 -10.60
CA GLY A 8 34.95 30.79 -9.92
C GLY A 8 34.82 29.40 -10.53
N PHE A 9 35.24 28.38 -9.79
CA PHE A 9 35.08 26.98 -10.17
C PHE A 9 33.59 26.61 -10.12
N LEU A 10 33.06 26.26 -11.29
CA LEU A 10 31.74 25.69 -11.50
C LEU A 10 31.70 24.29 -10.85
N ALA A 11 31.10 24.16 -9.67
CA ALA A 11 30.78 22.85 -9.10
C ALA A 11 29.37 22.44 -9.56
N ILE A 12 29.28 21.84 -10.73
CA ILE A 12 28.11 21.08 -11.18
C ILE A 12 28.10 19.78 -10.36
N CYS A 13 27.38 19.78 -9.24
CA CYS A 13 26.96 18.56 -8.56
C CYS A 13 25.45 18.59 -8.43
N GLY A 14 24.77 18.00 -9.41
CA GLY A 14 23.32 17.83 -9.43
C GLY A 14 22.91 16.69 -10.37
N ALA A 15 23.72 15.64 -10.46
CA ALA A 15 23.29 14.39 -11.06
C ALA A 15 22.38 13.66 -10.05
N GLY A 16 21.21 13.22 -10.51
CA GLY A 16 20.43 12.22 -9.78
C GLY A 16 19.00 12.59 -9.44
N GLY A 17 18.32 13.43 -10.23
CA GLY A 17 16.86 13.43 -10.25
C GLY A 17 16.36 12.23 -11.06
N ASN A 18 16.52 11.00 -10.56
CA ASN A 18 15.66 9.93 -11.02
C ASN A 18 14.26 10.34 -10.58
N ALA A 19 13.49 10.91 -11.50
CA ALA A 19 12.05 10.89 -11.39
C ALA A 19 11.68 9.41 -11.29
N LEU A 20 11.53 8.92 -10.06
CA LEU A 20 10.75 7.73 -9.79
C LEU A 20 9.39 8.06 -10.40
N ALA A 21 9.18 7.61 -11.63
CA ALA A 21 7.86 7.44 -12.17
C ALA A 21 7.15 6.65 -11.08
N GLY A 22 6.30 7.35 -10.33
CA GLY A 22 5.47 6.72 -9.32
C GLY A 22 4.61 5.75 -10.11
N ASP A 23 5.06 4.50 -10.19
CA ASP A 23 4.25 3.41 -10.64
C ASP A 23 3.00 3.53 -9.80
N SER A 24 1.91 3.90 -10.49
CA SER A 24 0.62 4.15 -9.87
C SER A 24 0.39 3.03 -8.88
N MET A 25 0.24 3.35 -7.59
CA MET A 25 0.14 2.36 -6.49
C MET A 25 -0.94 1.29 -6.79
N HIS A 26 -1.87 1.63 -7.68
CA HIS A 26 -2.90 0.78 -8.28
C HIS A 26 -2.39 -0.36 -9.19
N LYS A 27 -1.11 -0.38 -9.59
CA LYS A 27 -0.51 -1.39 -10.48
C LYS A 27 0.28 -2.47 -9.73
N ILE A 28 0.48 -2.30 -8.42
CA ILE A 28 1.17 -3.26 -7.55
C ILE A 28 0.16 -4.35 -7.18
N ARG A 29 0.20 -5.50 -7.87
CA ARG A 29 -0.43 -6.81 -7.50
C ARG A 29 -1.58 -6.68 -6.48
N SER A 30 -2.63 -5.95 -6.86
CA SER A 30 -3.62 -5.44 -5.92
C SER A 30 -4.59 -6.53 -5.49
N THR A 31 -5.05 -6.43 -4.25
CA THR A 31 -6.20 -7.19 -3.77
C THR A 31 -7.46 -6.42 -4.16
N ASP A 32 -8.40 -7.06 -4.85
CA ASP A 32 -9.65 -6.40 -5.20
C ASP A 32 -10.64 -6.50 -4.04
N ILE A 33 -11.26 -5.39 -3.67
CA ILE A 33 -12.39 -5.41 -2.74
C ILE A 33 -13.64 -5.82 -3.50
N ILE A 34 -14.21 -6.99 -3.17
CA ILE A 34 -15.47 -7.46 -3.76
C ILE A 34 -16.66 -6.89 -3.01
N ARG A 35 -16.56 -6.81 -1.67
CA ARG A 35 -17.68 -6.45 -0.82
C ARG A 35 -17.21 -5.89 0.51
N VAL A 36 -17.96 -4.90 1.02
CA VAL A 36 -17.73 -4.24 2.31
C VAL A 36 -19.06 -4.17 3.05
N GLU A 37 -19.16 -4.82 4.21
CA GLU A 37 -20.37 -4.89 5.01
C GLU A 37 -20.10 -4.42 6.44
N ALA A 38 -20.83 -3.41 6.92
CA ALA A 38 -20.69 -2.96 8.31
C ALA A 38 -21.13 -4.07 9.27
N ALA A 39 -20.33 -4.32 10.31
CA ALA A 39 -20.75 -5.18 11.41
C ALA A 39 -21.84 -4.50 12.25
N SER A 40 -22.59 -5.29 13.03
CA SER A 40 -23.67 -4.79 13.90
C SER A 40 -23.23 -3.68 14.87
N ASN A 41 -21.95 -3.69 15.29
CA ASN A 41 -21.39 -2.70 16.20
C ASN A 41 -20.97 -1.38 15.54
N LYS A 42 -21.11 -1.24 14.21
CA LYS A 42 -20.75 -0.07 13.36
C LYS A 42 -19.29 0.41 13.46
N ARG A 43 -18.45 -0.25 14.26
CA ARG A 43 -17.02 0.05 14.42
C ARG A 43 -16.15 -0.88 13.59
N ASP A 44 -16.66 -2.07 13.34
CA ASP A 44 -15.99 -3.08 12.54
C ASP A 44 -16.71 -3.29 11.23
N THR A 45 -15.99 -3.83 10.26
CA THR A 45 -16.47 -4.10 8.91
C THR A 45 -15.99 -5.47 8.47
N TYR A 46 -16.86 -6.22 7.81
CA TYR A 46 -16.48 -7.42 7.07
C TYR A 46 -16.10 -7.03 5.65
N VAL A 47 -14.87 -7.36 5.25
CA VAL A 47 -14.35 -7.08 3.91
C VAL A 47 -14.12 -8.40 3.21
N THR A 48 -14.81 -8.60 2.08
CA THR A 48 -14.54 -9.70 1.16
C THR A 48 -13.55 -9.23 0.11
N LEU A 49 -12.43 -9.92 0.02
CA LEU A 49 -11.29 -9.57 -0.82
C LEU A 49 -11.08 -10.65 -1.87
N ARG A 50 -10.62 -10.30 -3.08
CA ARG A 50 -10.02 -11.23 -4.04
C ARG A 50 -8.53 -11.04 -4.02
N VAL A 51 -7.81 -11.98 -3.40
CA VAL A 51 -6.35 -11.89 -3.29
C VAL A 51 -5.70 -12.40 -4.58
N HIS A 52 -4.74 -11.64 -5.10
CA HIS A 52 -4.04 -11.97 -6.34
C HIS A 52 -3.41 -13.37 -6.30
N ASN A 53 -3.40 -14.06 -7.44
CA ASN A 53 -2.95 -15.46 -7.55
C ASN A 53 -1.48 -15.67 -7.17
N SER A 54 -0.64 -14.62 -7.21
CA SER A 54 0.77 -14.68 -6.81
C SER A 54 0.97 -14.87 -5.30
N VAL A 55 -0.01 -14.55 -4.46
CA VAL A 55 0.10 -14.76 -3.01
C VAL A 55 -0.20 -16.24 -2.72
N PRO A 56 0.66 -17.00 -2.02
CA PRO A 56 0.40 -18.41 -1.74
C PRO A 56 -0.75 -18.61 -0.74
N LEU A 57 -1.55 -19.66 -0.95
CA LEU A 57 -2.52 -20.11 0.04
C LEU A 57 -1.81 -20.81 1.21
N LYS A 58 -2.52 -20.95 2.34
CA LYS A 58 -2.02 -21.51 3.61
C LYS A 58 -0.81 -20.75 4.16
N TYR A 59 -0.73 -19.45 3.87
CA TYR A 59 0.38 -18.59 4.30
C TYR A 59 -0.13 -17.38 5.09
N TRP A 60 0.74 -16.83 5.94
CA TRP A 60 0.47 -15.58 6.63
C TRP A 60 0.55 -14.41 5.66
N VAL A 61 -0.49 -13.59 5.65
CA VAL A 61 -0.58 -12.37 4.86
C VAL A 61 -0.89 -11.20 5.78
N ASN A 62 -0.23 -10.08 5.56
CA ASN A 62 -0.61 -8.79 6.13
C ASN A 62 -1.44 -8.05 5.08
N CYS A 63 -2.56 -7.49 5.52
CA CYS A 63 -3.42 -6.66 4.69
C CYS A 63 -3.58 -5.28 5.32
N ASP A 64 -3.16 -4.26 4.57
CA ASP A 64 -3.34 -2.86 4.91
C ASP A 64 -4.57 -2.32 4.17
N TYR A 65 -5.43 -1.60 4.89
CA TYR A 65 -6.65 -0.99 4.38
C TYR A 65 -6.49 0.52 4.36
N TYR A 66 -6.88 1.13 3.26
CA TYR A 66 -6.60 2.52 2.97
C TYR A 66 -7.87 3.33 2.76
N ASP A 67 -7.83 4.61 3.11
CA ASP A 67 -8.88 5.57 2.76
C ASP A 67 -8.62 6.26 1.40
N HIS A 68 -9.49 7.19 1.03
CA HIS A 68 -9.35 7.99 -0.20
C HIS A 68 -8.09 8.86 -0.24
N SER A 69 -7.49 9.17 0.91
CA SER A 69 -6.22 9.90 1.00
C SER A 69 -5.00 8.97 0.96
N SER A 70 -5.22 7.66 0.72
CA SER A 70 -4.18 6.63 0.72
C SER A 70 -3.48 6.48 2.08
N GLN A 71 -4.16 6.83 3.18
CA GLN A 71 -3.66 6.58 4.53
C GLN A 71 -4.13 5.22 5.02
N ILE A 72 -3.26 4.49 5.74
CA ILE A 72 -3.61 3.24 6.39
C ILE A 72 -4.55 3.53 7.55
N ILE A 73 -5.78 3.02 7.47
CA ILE A 73 -6.80 3.15 8.52
C ILE A 73 -6.94 1.89 9.37
N ALA A 74 -6.47 0.75 8.87
CA ALA A 74 -6.37 -0.50 9.59
C ALA A 74 -5.32 -1.41 8.94
N SER A 75 -4.71 -2.26 9.75
CA SER A 75 -3.83 -3.34 9.31
C SER A 75 -4.25 -4.63 10.00
N THR A 76 -4.32 -5.73 9.26
CA THR A 76 -4.69 -7.03 9.82
C THR A 76 -3.80 -8.15 9.30
N ASN A 77 -3.50 -9.11 10.16
CA ASN A 77 -2.74 -10.31 9.80
C ASN A 77 -3.68 -11.51 9.76
N HIS A 78 -3.66 -12.25 8.67
CA HIS A 78 -4.52 -13.42 8.46
C HIS A 78 -3.75 -14.58 7.84
N VAL A 79 -4.27 -15.80 8.02
CA VAL A 79 -3.86 -16.95 7.21
C VAL A 79 -4.77 -16.99 5.99
N LEU A 80 -4.18 -16.93 4.79
CA LEU A 80 -4.93 -16.98 3.54
C LEU A 80 -5.30 -18.42 3.18
N LEU A 81 -6.48 -18.88 3.59
CA LEU A 81 -6.93 -20.26 3.33
C LEU A 81 -7.58 -20.44 1.96
N GLU A 82 -8.20 -19.38 1.43
CA GLU A 82 -8.92 -19.36 0.17
C GLU A 82 -8.65 -18.09 -0.62
N ARG A 83 -8.99 -18.07 -1.92
CA ARG A 83 -8.70 -16.92 -2.81
C ARG A 83 -9.61 -15.72 -2.59
N VAL A 84 -10.81 -15.96 -2.07
CA VAL A 84 -11.83 -14.93 -1.83
C VAL A 84 -12.24 -14.92 -0.35
N PRO A 85 -11.33 -14.56 0.57
CA PRO A 85 -11.63 -14.58 1.99
C PRO A 85 -12.55 -13.41 2.38
N THR A 86 -13.27 -13.59 3.49
CA THR A 86 -13.94 -12.51 4.21
C THR A 86 -13.34 -12.34 5.60
N TRP A 87 -12.88 -11.14 5.92
CA TRP A 87 -12.25 -10.84 7.20
C TRP A 87 -12.88 -9.66 7.91
N ARG A 88 -12.83 -9.69 9.24
CA ARG A 88 -13.29 -8.60 10.10
C ARG A 88 -12.15 -7.60 10.32
N VAL A 89 -12.42 -6.35 9.97
CA VAL A 89 -11.49 -5.22 10.03
C VAL A 89 -12.02 -4.20 11.03
N LYS A 90 -11.14 -3.68 11.89
CA LYS A 90 -11.47 -2.64 12.88
C LYS A 90 -11.46 -1.25 12.24
N ALA A 91 -12.31 -1.05 11.24
CA ALA A 91 -12.52 0.20 10.55
C ALA A 91 -13.99 0.35 10.14
N LYS A 92 -14.45 1.59 9.97
CA LYS A 92 -15.80 1.86 9.45
C LYS A 92 -15.85 1.58 7.95
N ALA A 93 -16.95 0.97 7.50
CA ALA A 93 -17.11 0.53 6.11
C ALA A 93 -16.93 1.66 5.09
N ASN A 94 -17.47 2.84 5.39
CA ASN A 94 -17.40 4.01 4.51
C ASN A 94 -16.01 4.66 4.42
N ASN A 95 -15.05 4.23 5.24
CA ASN A 95 -13.69 4.76 5.20
C ASN A 95 -12.74 3.86 4.39
N ILE A 96 -13.12 2.61 4.09
CA ILE A 96 -12.27 1.66 3.35
C ILE A 96 -12.46 1.91 1.85
N TYR A 97 -11.40 2.37 1.19
CA TYR A 97 -11.38 2.66 -0.24
C TYR A 97 -10.67 1.57 -1.06
N PHE A 98 -9.50 1.11 -0.61
CA PHE A 98 -8.79 -0.04 -1.20
C PHE A 98 -8.00 -0.80 -0.14
N ALA A 99 -7.52 -1.99 -0.50
CA ALA A 99 -6.71 -2.84 0.37
C ALA A 99 -5.52 -3.42 -0.39
N LEU A 100 -4.39 -3.59 0.28
CA LEU A 100 -3.20 -4.26 -0.24
C LEU A 100 -2.85 -5.40 0.68
N CYS A 101 -2.68 -6.62 0.12
CA CYS A 101 -2.24 -7.78 0.89
C CYS A 101 -0.88 -8.27 0.40
N TYR A 102 0.02 -8.55 1.32
CA TYR A 102 1.37 -9.03 1.04
C TYR A 102 1.79 -10.09 2.04
N VAL A 103 2.78 -10.89 1.65
CA VAL A 103 3.44 -11.83 2.55
C VAL A 103 4.56 -11.09 3.27
N PRO A 104 4.59 -11.02 4.62
CA PRO A 104 5.69 -10.41 5.35
C PRO A 104 7.02 -11.07 5.00
N GLY A 105 8.02 -10.27 4.61
CA GLY A 105 9.35 -10.76 4.23
C GLY A 105 9.44 -11.39 2.83
N GLY A 106 8.39 -11.32 2.02
CA GLY A 106 8.47 -11.62 0.59
C GLY A 106 8.92 -10.38 -0.19
N ASN A 107 10.12 -10.42 -0.75
CA ASN A 107 10.62 -9.44 -1.72
C ASN A 107 9.88 -9.57 -3.07
#